data_AF-A0A260ZPF1-F1
#
_entry.id   AF-A0A260ZPF1-F1
#
_cell.length_a   1.000
_cell.length_b   1.000
_cell.length_c   1.000
_cell.angle_alpha   90.00
_cell.angle_beta   90.00
_cell.angle_gamma   90.00
#
_symmetry.space_group_name_H-M   'P 1'
#
loop_
_entity.id
_entity.type
_entity.pdbx_description
1 polymer ?
#
loop_
_entity_poly.entity_id
_entity_poly.type
_entity_poly.pdbx_seq_one_letter_code
_entity_poly.pdbx_strand_id
1 'polypeptide(L)'
;MSRPGAWNRVASNLWKYLKGDMSKKNYVAEDASGNKFYEIANSRQNVSRGFDPPASGAHIEPDLEWQAWLRGTRRNVDVMYWNLYFDRFPPSDTEIAINRMKQQVGFPKYKDLEVSPGVQEKK
;
A
#
# COMPACT_ATOMS: atom_id res chain seq x y z
N MET A 1 -18.87 -35.47 -11.65
CA MET A 1 -19.44 -34.33 -10.89
C MET A 1 -20.65 -33.80 -11.65
N SER A 2 -21.84 -33.80 -11.06
CA SER A 2 -23.06 -33.24 -11.68
C SER A 2 -23.02 -31.71 -11.60
N ARG A 3 -23.46 -31.03 -12.68
CA ARG A 3 -23.49 -29.55 -12.72
C ARG A 3 -24.64 -29.05 -11.83
N PRO A 4 -24.43 -28.02 -10.99
CA PRO A 4 -25.50 -27.46 -10.16
C PRO A 4 -26.69 -27.01 -11.03
N GLY A 5 -27.90 -27.43 -10.68
CA GLY A 5 -29.13 -27.05 -11.39
C GLY A 5 -29.40 -25.54 -11.35
N ALA A 6 -30.17 -25.04 -12.32
CA ALA A 6 -30.45 -23.61 -12.48
C ALA A 6 -31.01 -22.95 -11.21
N TRP A 7 -31.93 -23.63 -10.51
CA TRP A 7 -32.50 -23.15 -9.25
C TRP A 7 -31.49 -23.06 -8.10
N ASN A 8 -30.49 -23.96 -8.05
CA ASN A 8 -29.41 -23.88 -7.06
C ASN A 8 -28.53 -22.65 -7.30
N ARG A 9 -28.31 -22.24 -8.55
CA ARG A 9 -27.59 -21.00 -8.88
C ARG A 9 -28.36 -19.77 -8.39
N VAL A 10 -29.66 -19.71 -8.69
CA VAL A 10 -30.55 -18.61 -8.26
C VAL A 10 -30.58 -18.50 -6.74
N ALA A 11 -30.81 -19.62 -6.03
CA ALA A 11 -30.79 -19.65 -4.58
C ALA A 11 -29.43 -19.18 -4.02
N SER A 12 -28.32 -19.68 -4.58
CA SER A 12 -26.97 -19.30 -4.11
C SER A 12 -26.69 -17.80 -4.27
N ASN A 13 -27.19 -17.17 -5.33
CA ASN A 13 -27.04 -15.73 -5.54
C ASN A 13 -27.92 -14.94 -4.57
N LEU A 14 -29.17 -15.34 -4.37
CA LEU A 14 -30.07 -14.70 -3.40
C LEU A 14 -29.51 -14.77 -1.98
N TRP A 15 -28.99 -15.92 -1.57
CA TRP A 15 -28.34 -16.10 -0.27
C TRP A 15 -27.06 -15.26 -0.10
N LYS A 16 -26.33 -14.99 -1.18
CA LYS A 16 -25.15 -14.09 -1.13
C LYS A 16 -25.55 -12.66 -0.82
N TYR A 17 -26.66 -12.17 -1.36
CA TYR A 17 -27.18 -10.83 -1.06
C TYR A 17 -27.78 -10.75 0.35
N LEU A 18 -28.48 -11.80 0.79
CA LEU A 18 -29.10 -11.84 2.13
C LEU A 18 -28.08 -11.90 3.28
N LYS A 19 -26.93 -12.57 3.09
CA LYS A 19 -25.92 -12.71 4.15
C LYS A 19 -25.17 -11.41 4.49
N GLY A 20 -25.41 -10.32 3.75
CA GLY A 20 -24.73 -9.04 3.95
C GLY A 20 -23.22 -9.13 3.71
N ASP A 21 -22.56 -7.97 3.74
CA ASP A 21 -21.11 -7.93 3.78
C ASP A 21 -20.66 -8.18 5.23
N MET A 22 -20.00 -9.32 5.48
CA MET A 22 -19.42 -9.65 6.78
C MET A 22 -17.97 -9.12 6.90
N SER A 23 -17.56 -8.24 5.98
CA SER A 23 -16.27 -7.57 6.06
C SER A 23 -16.15 -6.79 7.36
N LYS A 24 -14.99 -6.89 8.00
CA LYS A 24 -14.64 -6.13 9.21
C LYS A 24 -13.48 -5.23 8.87
N LYS A 25 -13.62 -3.93 9.14
CA LYS A 25 -12.53 -2.96 9.04
C LYS A 25 -11.77 -2.95 10.38
N ASN A 26 -10.53 -3.41 10.36
CA ASN A 26 -9.62 -3.33 11.49
C ASN A 26 -8.79 -2.05 11.37
N TYR A 27 -8.88 -1.16 12.36
CA TYR A 27 -8.09 0.07 12.37
C TYR A 27 -6.60 -0.24 12.47
N VAL A 28 -5.80 0.42 11.63
CA VAL A 28 -4.34 0.28 11.59
C VAL A 28 -3.67 1.53 12.12
N ALA A 29 -3.94 2.68 11.49
CA ALA A 29 -3.25 3.92 11.78
C ALA A 29 -3.97 5.13 11.18
N GLU A 30 -3.47 6.32 11.52
CA GLU A 30 -3.87 7.60 10.96
C GLU A 30 -2.61 8.30 10.43
N ASP A 31 -2.68 8.90 9.25
CA ASP A 31 -1.56 9.70 8.71
C ASP A 31 -1.56 11.13 9.27
N ALA A 32 -0.52 11.90 8.93
CA ALA A 32 -0.42 13.31 9.31
C ALA A 32 -1.53 14.19 8.72
N SER A 33 -2.24 13.70 7.70
CA SER A 33 -3.35 14.39 7.03
C SER A 33 -4.72 14.04 7.65
N GLY A 34 -4.77 13.14 8.63
CA GLY A 34 -6.00 12.68 9.28
C GLY A 34 -6.75 11.58 8.52
N ASN A 35 -6.14 10.97 7.50
CA ASN A 35 -6.70 9.80 6.82
C ASN A 35 -6.55 8.58 7.71
N LYS A 36 -7.65 7.81 7.88
CA LYS A 36 -7.65 6.60 8.71
C LYS A 36 -7.53 5.36 7.85
N PHE A 37 -6.55 4.51 8.15
CA PHE A 37 -6.23 3.31 7.40
C PHE A 37 -6.75 2.07 8.10
N TYR A 38 -7.29 1.15 7.29
CA TYR A 38 -7.92 -0.07 7.78
C TYR A 38 -7.49 -1.29 6.97
N GLU A 39 -7.38 -2.43 7.65
CA GLU A 39 -7.31 -3.74 7.02
C GLU A 39 -8.71 -4.36 6.99
N ILE A 40 -9.11 -4.87 5.83
CA ILE A 40 -10.43 -5.44 5.60
C ILE A 40 -10.34 -6.95 5.74
N ALA A 41 -10.77 -7.47 6.89
CA ALA A 41 -10.86 -8.89 7.16
C ALA A 41 -12.18 -9.46 6.63
N ASN A 42 -12.17 -10.73 6.22
CA ASN A 42 -13.36 -11.48 5.75
C ASN A 42 -14.07 -10.87 4.53
N SER A 43 -13.38 -10.00 3.79
CA SER A 43 -13.88 -9.48 2.52
C SER A 43 -13.89 -10.58 1.44
N ARG A 44 -14.92 -10.57 0.61
CA ARG A 44 -14.95 -11.37 -0.63
C ARG A 44 -14.34 -10.63 -1.83
N GLN A 45 -13.94 -9.38 -1.65
CA GLN A 45 -13.34 -8.55 -2.67
C GLN A 45 -11.83 -8.78 -2.75
N ASN A 46 -11.22 -8.44 -3.88
CA ASN A 46 -9.77 -8.48 -4.06
C ASN A 46 -9.04 -7.30 -3.37
N VAL A 47 -9.76 -6.58 -2.50
CA VAL A 47 -9.25 -5.41 -1.76
C VAL A 47 -9.24 -5.77 -0.29
N SER A 48 -8.04 -5.87 0.27
CA SER A 48 -7.80 -6.21 1.68
C SER A 48 -7.44 -5.00 2.53
N ARG A 49 -7.25 -3.82 1.93
CA ARG A 49 -6.82 -2.59 2.60
C ARG A 49 -7.60 -1.40 2.06
N GLY A 50 -7.89 -0.44 2.92
CA GLY A 50 -8.60 0.78 2.54
C GLY A 50 -8.28 1.92 3.47
N PHE A 51 -8.75 3.11 3.11
CA PHE A 51 -8.69 4.28 3.96
C PHE A 51 -10.00 5.05 3.89
N ASP A 52 -10.35 5.70 4.99
CA ASP A 52 -11.45 6.65 5.04
C ASP A 52 -10.84 8.06 5.21
N PRO A 53 -11.26 9.06 4.40
CA PRO A 53 -10.75 10.42 4.50
C PRO A 53 -11.19 11.09 5.82
N PRO A 54 -10.52 12.18 6.25
CA PRO A 54 -10.89 12.91 7.46
C PRO A 54 -12.34 13.41 7.38
N ALA A 55 -13.07 13.28 8.51
CA ALA A 55 -14.50 13.58 8.57
C ALA A 55 -14.86 15.06 8.32
N SER A 56 -13.88 15.96 8.42
CA SER A 56 -14.04 17.39 8.20
C SER A 56 -12.82 17.88 7.43
N GLY A 57 -12.95 18.02 6.11
CA GLY A 57 -11.85 18.49 5.27
C GLY A 57 -12.01 18.18 3.78
N ALA A 58 -11.09 18.72 2.98
CA ALA A 58 -10.92 18.33 1.59
C ALA A 58 -10.45 16.86 1.52
N HIS A 59 -10.80 16.16 0.43
CA HIS A 59 -10.23 14.85 0.14
C HIS A 59 -8.74 15.01 -0.14
N ILE A 60 -7.92 14.75 0.87
CA ILE A 60 -6.46 14.75 0.77
C ILE A 60 -6.02 13.33 0.44
N GLU A 61 -5.30 13.17 -0.68
CA GLU A 61 -4.74 11.87 -1.02
C GLU A 61 -3.73 11.42 0.03
N PRO A 62 -3.66 10.11 0.35
CA PRO A 62 -2.64 9.56 1.24
C PRO A 62 -1.23 9.87 0.76
N ASP A 63 -0.29 10.01 1.69
CA ASP A 63 1.15 10.08 1.36
C ASP A 63 1.59 8.86 0.54
N LEU A 64 2.65 9.02 -0.26
CA LEU A 64 3.19 7.98 -1.15
C LEU A 64 3.42 6.63 -0.45
N GLU A 65 3.86 6.68 0.80
CA GLU A 65 4.11 5.50 1.63
C GLU A 65 2.81 4.74 1.94
N TRP A 66 1.77 5.47 2.33
CA TRP A 66 0.44 4.92 2.56
C TRP A 66 -0.20 4.42 1.26
N GLN A 67 0.02 5.11 0.13
CA GLN A 67 -0.40 4.62 -1.18
C GLN A 67 0.26 3.28 -1.55
N ALA A 68 1.57 3.14 -1.29
CA ALA A 68 2.29 1.88 -1.51
C ALA A 68 1.78 0.76 -0.58
N TRP A 69 1.42 1.09 0.66
CA TRP A 69 0.80 0.15 1.60
C TRP A 69 -0.58 -0.31 1.12
N LEU A 70 -1.44 0.60 0.66
CA LEU A 70 -2.76 0.28 0.11
C LEU A 70 -2.66 -0.63 -1.11
N ARG A 71 -1.66 -0.41 -1.98
CA ARG A 71 -1.43 -1.24 -3.18
C ARG A 71 -0.79 -2.59 -2.87
N GLY A 72 -0.29 -2.81 -1.65
CA GLY A 72 0.46 -4.01 -1.30
C GLY A 72 1.79 -4.16 -2.05
N THR A 73 2.33 -3.06 -2.58
CA THR A 73 3.57 -3.04 -3.38
C THR A 73 4.81 -2.72 -2.55
N ARG A 74 4.66 -2.47 -1.25
CA ARG A 74 5.80 -2.34 -0.34
C ARG A 74 6.53 -3.68 -0.27
N ARG A 75 7.75 -3.72 -0.77
CA ARG A 75 8.69 -4.83 -0.62
C ARG A 75 9.73 -4.37 0.40
N ASN A 76 9.76 -4.98 1.58
CA ASN A 76 10.81 -4.68 2.55
C ASN A 76 12.17 -5.12 1.97
N VAL A 77 13.09 -4.18 1.78
CA VAL A 77 14.41 -4.45 1.17
C VAL A 77 15.47 -4.82 2.22
N ASP A 78 15.22 -4.56 3.51
CA ASP A 78 16.24 -4.63 4.57
C ASP A 78 16.16 -5.83 5.52
N VAL A 79 15.42 -6.90 5.18
CA VAL A 79 15.30 -8.06 6.09
C VAL A 79 15.93 -9.30 5.46
N MET A 80 17.21 -9.54 5.78
CA MET A 80 18.00 -10.69 5.30
C MET A 80 17.53 -12.04 5.89
N TYR A 81 16.55 -12.05 6.80
CA TYR A 81 15.94 -13.27 7.32
C TYR A 81 14.46 -13.34 6.93
N TRP A 82 14.17 -14.29 6.06
CA TRP A 82 12.82 -14.63 5.61
C TRP A 82 11.90 -14.99 6.77
N ASN A 83 10.72 -14.38 6.82
CA ASN A 83 9.45 -15.04 7.16
C ASN A 83 8.28 -14.15 6.73
N LEU A 84 7.63 -14.55 5.62
CA LEU A 84 6.22 -14.45 5.16
C LEU A 84 5.20 -13.42 5.75
N TYR A 85 5.64 -12.39 6.47
CA TYR A 85 4.76 -11.47 7.22
C TYR A 85 5.12 -10.00 7.03
N PHE A 86 6.11 -9.66 6.22
CA PHE A 86 6.65 -8.30 6.16
C PHE A 86 6.00 -7.34 5.14
N ASP A 87 5.19 -7.82 4.19
CA ASP A 87 4.47 -6.94 3.23
C ASP A 87 3.18 -6.31 3.84
N ARG A 88 2.98 -6.46 5.15
CA ARG A 88 1.75 -6.09 5.88
C ARG A 88 1.88 -4.90 6.81
N PHE A 89 3.09 -4.50 7.19
CA PHE A 89 3.25 -3.46 8.20
C PHE A 89 2.92 -2.08 7.63
N PRO A 90 2.16 -1.25 8.36
CA PRO A 90 2.00 0.15 8.01
C PRO A 90 3.37 0.86 7.97
N PRO A 91 3.53 1.92 7.16
CA PRO A 91 4.74 2.72 7.17
C PRO A 91 5.01 3.26 8.57
N SER A 92 6.28 3.22 8.96
CA SER A 92 6.73 3.82 10.22
C SER A 92 7.13 5.28 10.03
N ASP A 93 6.96 6.11 11.06
CA ASP A 93 7.30 7.53 10.99
C ASP A 93 8.79 7.78 10.67
N THR A 94 9.67 6.90 11.16
CA THR A 94 11.11 6.94 10.89
C THR A 94 11.42 6.67 9.42
N GLU A 95 10.76 5.68 8.82
CA GLU A 95 10.89 5.36 7.40
C GLU A 95 10.38 6.50 6.52
N ILE A 96 9.23 7.09 6.87
CA ILE A 96 8.67 8.25 6.17
C ILE A 96 9.67 9.41 6.20
N ALA A 97 10.27 9.69 7.35
CA ALA A 97 11.28 10.75 7.48
C ALA A 97 12.52 10.49 6.60
N ILE A 98 13.04 9.26 6.60
CA ILE A 98 14.19 8.86 5.78
C ILE A 98 13.86 8.99 4.29
N ASN A 99 12.68 8.55 3.85
CA ASN A 99 12.30 8.62 2.44
C ASN A 99 12.07 10.07 2.00
N ARG A 100 11.53 10.93 2.86
CA ARG A 100 11.47 12.39 2.61
C ARG A 100 12.87 12.99 2.46
N MET A 101 13.82 12.60 3.31
CA MET A 101 15.22 13.04 3.16
C MET A 101 15.82 12.56 1.84
N LYS A 102 15.62 11.29 1.47
CA LYS A 102 16.12 10.73 0.20
C LYS A 102 15.55 11.45 -1.02
N GLN A 103 14.29 11.90 -0.97
CA GLN A 103 13.69 12.68 -2.06
C GLN A 103 14.29 14.08 -2.19
N GLN A 104 14.77 14.68 -1.10
CA GLN A 104 15.45 15.98 -1.11
C GLN A 104 16.87 15.89 -1.67
N VAL A 105 17.54 14.75 -1.43
CA VAL A 105 18.82 14.41 -2.04
C VAL A 105 18.54 13.97 -3.48
N GLY A 106 18.30 14.94 -4.37
CA GLY A 106 18.02 14.68 -5.78
C GLY A 106 19.04 13.72 -6.40
N PHE A 107 18.60 12.93 -7.39
CA PHE A 107 19.50 12.02 -8.10
C PHE A 107 20.71 12.79 -8.65
N PRO A 108 21.94 12.26 -8.51
CA PRO A 108 23.11 12.89 -9.08
C PRO A 108 22.89 13.13 -10.57
N LYS A 109 23.14 14.36 -11.05
CA LYS A 109 22.97 14.67 -12.46
C LYS A 109 24.07 13.95 -13.23
N TYR A 110 23.78 13.46 -14.43
CA TYR A 110 24.75 12.72 -15.26
C TYR A 110 26.10 13.44 -15.44
N LYS A 111 26.11 14.78 -15.45
CA LYS A 111 27.33 15.59 -15.52
C LYS A 111 28.30 15.37 -14.35
N ASP A 112 27.78 14.97 -13.18
CA ASP A 112 28.57 14.71 -11.98
C ASP A 112 29.21 13.30 -12.00
N LEU A 113 28.80 12.44 -12.95
CA LEU A 113 29.29 11.07 -13.15
C LEU A 113 30.27 10.96 -14.33
N GLU A 114 30.40 12.00 -15.15
CA GLU A 114 31.37 12.07 -16.26
C GLU A 114 32.79 12.40 -15.75
N VAL A 115 33.31 11.65 -14.78
CA VAL A 115 34.77 11.56 -14.65
C VAL A 115 35.22 10.52 -15.67
N SER A 116 35.40 10.96 -16.91
CA SER A 116 36.03 10.13 -17.95
C SER A 116 37.44 9.76 -17.47
N PRO A 117 37.77 8.46 -17.30
CA PRO A 117 39.12 8.06 -16.94
C PRO A 117 40.04 8.36 -18.13
N GLY A 118 40.65 9.54 -18.15
CA GLY A 118 41.60 9.92 -19.21
C GLY A 118 41.75 11.40 -19.54
N VAL A 119 40.91 12.31 -19.03
CA VAL A 119 41.09 13.74 -19.30
C VAL A 119 41.79 14.41 -18.12
N GLN A 120 43.11 14.63 -18.25
CA GLN A 120 43.82 15.54 -17.35
C GLN A 120 43.57 16.97 -17.81
N GLU A 121 42.95 17.78 -16.95
CA GLU A 121 42.87 19.23 -17.14
C GLU A 121 44.29 19.80 -17.14
N LYS A 122 44.71 20.35 -18.28
CA LYS A 122 45.95 21.10 -18.37
C LYS A 122 45.77 22.43 -17.65
N LYS A 123 46.59 22.63 -16.61
CA LYS A 123 46.80 23.93 -15.95
C LYS A 123 47.28 25.00 -16.93
#